data_AF-A0A6S7HSL4-F1
#
_entry.id   AF-A0A6S7HSL4-F1
#
_cell.length_a   1.000
_cell.length_b   1.000
_cell.length_c   1.000
_cell.angle_alpha   90.00
_cell.angle_beta   90.00
_cell.angle_gamma   90.00
#
_symmetry.space_group_name_H-M   'P 1'
#
loop_
_entity.id
_entity.type
_entity.pdbx_description
1 polymer ?
#
loop_
_entity_poly.entity_id
_entity_poly.type
_entity_poly.pdbx_seq_one_letter_code
_entity_poly.pdbx_strand_id
1 'polypeptide(L)' 'MAAYQKRFPTCKMIPIFLGSEIMSEYKSEDGAEHVIERRCKINVEAPYLLKK' A
#
# COMPACT_ATOMS: atom_id res chain seq x y z
N MET A 1 -7.04 -9.33 9.50
CA MET A 1 -5.95 -8.89 8.59
C MET A 1 -5.94 -9.57 7.21
N ALA A 2 -6.40 -10.81 7.04
CA ALA A 2 -6.29 -11.55 5.77
C ALA A 2 -6.85 -10.81 4.54
N ALA A 3 -8.01 -10.14 4.67
CA ALA A 3 -8.59 -9.37 3.58
C ALA A 3 -7.78 -8.11 3.20
N TYR A 4 -7.10 -7.49 4.17
CA TYR A 4 -6.26 -6.31 3.91
C TYR A 4 -4.99 -6.71 3.15
N GLN A 5 -4.33 -7.81 3.56
CA GLN A 5 -3.11 -8.29 2.92
C GLN A 5 -3.32 -8.68 1.45
N LYS A 6 -4.52 -9.18 1.09
CA LYS A 6 -4.90 -9.51 -0.30
C LYS A 6 -4.98 -8.30 -1.25
N ARG A 7 -4.92 -7.06 -0.72
CA ARG A 7 -4.90 -5.85 -1.55
C ARG A 7 -3.52 -5.55 -2.13
N PHE A 8 -2.49 -6.25 -1.69
CA PHE A 8 -1.10 -6.05 -2.09
C PHE A 8 -0.59 -7.28 -2.87
N PRO A 9 0.33 -7.10 -3.82
CA PRO A 9 0.96 -5.84 -4.21
C PRO A 9 0.06 -4.97 -5.11
N THR A 10 -1.00 -5.51 -5.69
CA THR A 10 -1.97 -4.78 -6.55
C THR A 10 -3.41 -5.16 -6.18
N CYS A 11 -4.37 -4.29 -6.51
CA CYS A 11 -5.78 -4.52 -6.20
C CYS A 11 -6.68 -4.08 -7.36
N LYS A 12 -7.39 -5.03 -7.97
CA LYS A 12 -8.30 -4.74 -9.11
C LYS A 12 -9.42 -3.76 -8.76
N MET A 13 -9.85 -3.73 -7.50
CA MET A 13 -10.89 -2.82 -7.02
C MET A 13 -10.38 -1.40 -6.77
N ILE A 14 -9.07 -1.15 -6.87
CA ILE A 14 -8.45 0.17 -6.66
C ILE A 14 -7.64 0.51 -7.93
N PRO A 15 -8.28 1.06 -8.98
CA PRO A 15 -7.64 1.24 -10.29
C PRO A 15 -6.42 2.17 -10.28
N ILE A 16 -6.40 3.15 -9.38
CA ILE A 16 -5.27 4.09 -9.22
C ILE A 16 -4.06 3.44 -8.54
N PHE A 17 -4.22 2.28 -7.91
CA PHE A 17 -3.16 1.61 -7.18
C PHE A 17 -2.36 0.70 -8.11
N LEU A 18 -1.17 1.17 -8.52
CA LEU A 18 -0.34 0.51 -9.52
C LEU A 18 0.48 -0.64 -8.93
N GLY A 19 0.80 -0.58 -7.64
CA GLY A 19 1.68 -1.56 -7.00
C GLY A 19 2.18 -1.14 -5.64
N SER A 20 2.69 -2.09 -4.86
CA SER A 20 3.48 -1.82 -3.67
C SER A 20 4.62 -2.81 -3.49
N GLU A 21 5.70 -2.36 -2.88
CA GLU A 21 6.84 -3.17 -2.43
C GLU A 21 7.01 -3.04 -0.90
N ILE A 22 7.49 -4.10 -0.24
CA ILE A 22 7.78 -4.07 1.19
C ILE A 22 9.16 -3.42 1.40
N MET A 23 9.22 -2.39 2.24
CA MET A 23 10.47 -1.72 2.61
C MET A 23 11.06 -2.26 3.90
N SER A 24 10.20 -2.56 4.88
CA SER A 24 10.60 -3.12 6.17
C SER A 24 9.48 -4.00 6.72
N GLU A 25 9.85 -4.99 7.53
CA GLU A 25 8.93 -5.83 8.26
C GLU A 25 9.50 -6.07 9.66
N TYR A 26 8.70 -5.80 10.68
CA TYR A 26 9.02 -6.03 12.08
C TYR A 26 7.93 -6.90 12.71
N LYS A 27 8.36 -7.90 13.49
CA LYS A 27 7.47 -8.74 14.31
C LYS A 27 8.02 -8.73 15.72
N SER A 28 7.16 -8.48 16.69
CA SER A 28 7.50 -8.64 18.09
C SER A 28 7.73 -10.12 18.41
N GLU A 29 8.63 -10.42 19.36
CA GLU A 29 8.98 -11.79 19.76
C GLU A 29 7.77 -12.55 20.35
N ASP A 30 6.85 -11.83 21.00
CA ASP A 30 5.60 -12.36 21.55
C ASP A 30 4.49 -12.53 20.49
N GLY A 31 4.72 -12.08 19.26
CA GLY A 31 3.77 -12.13 18.15
C GLY A 31 2.57 -11.18 18.30
N ALA A 32 2.55 -10.30 19.30
CA ALA A 32 1.46 -9.36 19.51
C ALA A 32 1.41 -8.28 18.42
N GLU A 33 2.58 -7.90 17.89
CA GLU A 33 2.73 -6.85 16.90
C GLU A 33 3.39 -7.36 15.61
N HIS A 34 2.82 -6.92 14.48
CA HIS A 34 3.36 -7.13 13.14
C HIS A 34 3.23 -5.84 12.34
N VAL A 35 4.36 -5.17 12.13
CA VAL A 35 4.46 -3.91 11.39
C VAL A 35 5.07 -4.21 10.03
N ILE A 36 4.43 -3.72 8.96
CA ILE A 36 4.94 -3.86 7.59
C ILE A 36 4.88 -2.50 6.91
N GLU A 37 6.04 -1.94 6.59
CA GLU A 37 6.13 -0.73 5.79
C GLU A 37 6.15 -1.09 4.31
N ARG A 38 5.29 -0.44 3.53
CA ARG A 38 5.22 -0.63 2.08
C ARG A 38 5.34 0.69 1.36
N ARG A 39 6.14 0.75 0.31
CA ARG A 39 6.10 1.84 -0.66
C ARG A 39 5.01 1.55 -1.67
N CYS A 40 4.04 2.44 -1.79
CA CYS A 40 2.92 2.32 -2.71
C CYS A 40 3.11 3.26 -3.91
N LYS A 41 2.95 2.74 -5.13
CA LYS A 41 2.88 3.55 -6.34
C LYS A 41 1.42 3.76 -6.73
N ILE A 42 1.02 5.02 -6.81
CA ILE A 42 -0.36 5.42 -7.12
C ILE A 42 -0.33 6.32 -8.36
N ASN A 43 -1.21 6.05 -9.31
CA ASN A 43 -1.45 6.92 -10.44
C ASN A 43 -2.45 8.00 -10.02
N VAL A 44 -1.96 9.21 -9.76
CA VAL A 44 -2.80 10.36 -9.39
C VAL A 44 -2.77 11.35 -10.54
N GLU A 45 -3.94 11.68 -11.07
CA GLU A 45 -4.07 12.80 -11.99
C GLU A 45 -4.10 14.11 -11.20
N ALA A 46 -3.24 15.07 -11.58
CA ALA A 46 -3.19 16.36 -10.89
C ALA A 46 -4.56 17.09 -11.01
N PRO A 47 -5.09 17.63 -9.90
CA PRO A 47 -6.32 18.39 -9.92
C PRO A 47 -6.18 19.64 -10.81
N TYR A 48 -7.30 20.05 -11.41
CA TYR A 48 -7.35 21.17 -12.36
C TYR A 48 -6.68 22.44 -11.84
N LEU A 49 -6.82 22.73 -10.54
CA LEU A 49 -6.23 23.89 -9.87
C LEU A 49 -4.69 23.92 -9.95
N LEU A 50 -4.03 22.76 -10.00
CA LEU A 50 -2.56 22.66 -10.12
C LEU A 50 -2.07 22.65 -11.58
N LYS A 51 -2.98 22.52 -12.55
CA LYS A 51 -2.66 22.46 -13.98
C LYS A 51 -2.68 23.83 -14.66
N LYS A 52 -3.15 24.89 -13.98
CA LYS A 52 -3.38 26.23 -14.52
C LYS A 52 -2.44 27.23 -13.87
#